data_AF-A0A0M3IHW6-F1
#
_entry.id   AF-A0A0M3IHW6-F1
#
_cell.length_a   1.000
_cell.length_b   1.000
_cell.length_c   1.000
_cell.angle_alpha   90.00
_cell.angle_beta   90.00
_cell.angle_gamma   90.00
#
_symmetry.space_group_name_H-M   'P 1'
#
loop_
_entity.id
_entity.type
_entity.pdbx_description
1 polymer ?
#
loop_
_entity_poly.entity_id
_entity_poly.type
_entity_poly.pdbx_seq_one_letter_code
_entity_poly.pdbx_strand_id
1 'polypeptide(L)'
;MPSLSVPNTPRKAAKRSSEVYENGVLAHAIDRSLEIKCLRMRAFLTEHRNSLHLHIAQLRQFASSPGGLVLDEIRAIVWPVLANCLVADTFRDQDSGSTTSDSDFESAQSNFSDEAEKDESPGSSRSTVVEAVTLDDLKGHGEWNQVEMDVHRTLARFPPNISESQRSLLQEELTPLIVRILWCCPRFRYYQVEAVTLDDLKGHGEWNQVEMDVHRTLARFPPNISESQRSLLQEELTPLIVRILWCCPRFRYYQGFHDVCLTLLLVLGVESAERVGLLLARYGAFNGLVYTLLV
;
A
#
# COMPACT_ATOMS: atom_id res chain seq x y z
N MET A 1 39.96 -50.52 68.13
CA MET A 1 39.17 -50.07 66.96
C MET A 1 38.03 -49.23 67.47
N PRO A 2 38.05 -47.91 67.21
CA PRO A 2 36.94 -47.32 66.44
C PRO A 2 37.43 -46.42 65.29
N SER A 3 36.50 -46.22 64.36
CA SER A 3 36.64 -45.79 62.97
C SER A 3 36.74 -44.28 62.77
N LEU A 4 37.48 -43.92 61.72
CA LEU A 4 37.59 -42.59 61.09
C LEU A 4 36.22 -42.07 60.61
N SER A 5 35.93 -40.80 60.88
CA SER A 5 34.81 -40.03 60.32
C SER A 5 35.34 -39.01 59.31
N VAL A 6 34.82 -39.06 58.08
CA VAL A 6 35.04 -38.06 57.02
C VAL A 6 33.76 -37.22 56.90
N PRO A 7 33.82 -35.87 56.81
CA PRO A 7 32.64 -35.05 56.54
C PRO A 7 32.32 -35.01 55.05
N ASN A 8 31.06 -35.27 54.72
CA ASN A 8 30.49 -35.20 53.37
C ASN A 8 29.97 -33.76 53.12
N THR A 9 30.58 -33.02 52.19
CA THR A 9 30.06 -31.73 51.69
C THR A 9 29.26 -31.93 50.40
N PRO A 10 28.04 -31.37 50.24
CA PRO A 10 27.28 -31.49 49.00
C PRO A 10 27.80 -30.54 47.91
N ARG A 11 28.15 -31.11 46.75
CA ARG A 11 28.48 -30.41 45.49
C ARG A 11 27.24 -29.64 44.97
N LYS A 12 27.27 -28.31 45.03
CA LYS A 12 26.41 -27.39 44.25
C LYS A 12 27.28 -26.56 43.29
N ALA A 13 27.72 -27.14 42.18
CA ALA A 13 28.35 -26.40 41.09
C ALA A 13 28.44 -27.27 39.83
N ALA A 14 27.40 -27.25 38.97
CA ALA A 14 27.47 -27.84 37.63
C ALA A 14 26.34 -27.36 36.68
N LYS A 15 25.18 -26.91 37.18
CA LYS A 15 24.05 -26.53 36.32
C LYS A 15 24.25 -25.22 35.55
N ARG A 16 24.92 -24.24 36.15
CA ARG A 16 24.97 -22.85 35.63
C ARG A 16 25.87 -22.67 34.40
N SER A 17 26.82 -23.57 34.16
CA SER A 17 27.74 -23.51 33.02
C SER A 17 27.21 -24.22 31.77
N SER A 18 26.37 -25.25 31.96
CA SER A 18 25.72 -25.98 30.85
C SER A 18 24.67 -25.12 30.17
N GLU A 19 23.81 -24.44 30.95
CA GLU A 19 22.77 -23.56 30.43
C GLU A 19 23.33 -22.36 29.65
N VAL A 20 24.46 -21.79 30.08
CA VAL A 20 25.11 -20.65 29.39
C VAL A 20 25.73 -21.10 28.05
N TYR A 21 26.29 -22.30 28.00
CA TYR A 21 26.86 -22.85 26.77
C TYR A 21 25.77 -23.27 25.76
N GLU A 22 24.71 -23.94 26.23
CA GLU A 22 23.54 -24.29 25.41
C GLU A 22 22.83 -23.05 24.84
N ASN A 23 22.70 -21.99 25.64
CA ASN A 23 22.17 -20.70 25.17
C ASN A 23 23.04 -20.08 24.08
N GLY A 24 24.37 -20.20 24.17
CA GLY A 24 25.29 -19.73 23.13
C GLY A 24 25.17 -20.53 21.82
N VAL A 25 25.09 -21.86 21.90
CA VAL A 25 24.92 -22.72 20.72
C VAL A 25 23.57 -22.48 20.04
N LEU A 26 22.50 -22.33 20.82
CA LEU A 26 21.17 -22.04 20.29
C LEU A 26 21.11 -20.66 19.61
N ALA A 27 21.70 -19.62 20.24
CA ALA A 27 21.78 -18.29 19.65
C ALA A 27 22.53 -18.31 18.31
N HIS A 28 23.68 -18.98 18.23
CA HIS A 28 24.43 -19.11 16.98
C HIS A 28 23.67 -19.89 15.89
N ALA A 29 22.90 -20.92 16.27
CA ALA A 29 22.08 -21.66 15.32
C ALA A 29 20.92 -20.80 14.77
N ILE A 30 20.30 -19.97 15.62
CA ILE A 30 19.25 -19.03 15.22
C ILE A 30 19.82 -17.97 14.27
N ASP A 31 20.96 -17.35 14.62
CA ASP A 31 21.62 -16.35 13.78
C ASP A 31 21.96 -16.92 12.40
N ARG A 32 22.50 -18.14 12.36
CA ARG A 32 22.84 -18.79 11.09
C ARG A 32 21.60 -19.11 10.26
N SER A 33 20.50 -19.52 10.89
CA SER A 33 19.23 -19.79 10.22
C SER A 33 18.63 -18.50 9.61
N LEU A 34 18.65 -17.39 10.36
CA LEU A 34 18.21 -16.09 9.88
C LEU A 34 19.08 -15.57 8.74
N GLU A 35 20.40 -15.77 8.81
CA GLU A 35 21.33 -15.38 7.74
C GLU A 35 21.04 -16.16 6.44
N ILE A 36 20.87 -17.48 6.52
CA ILE A 36 20.52 -18.32 5.37
C ILE A 36 19.18 -17.88 4.77
N LYS A 37 18.20 -17.58 5.62
CA LYS A 37 16.88 -17.08 5.21
C LYS A 37 17.01 -15.74 4.46
N CYS A 38 17.80 -14.80 4.99
CA CYS A 38 18.10 -13.53 4.35
C CYS A 38 18.71 -13.71 2.96
N LEU A 39 19.74 -14.56 2.83
CA LEU A 39 20.39 -14.83 1.56
C LEU A 39 19.41 -15.41 0.53
N ARG A 40 18.56 -16.35 0.95
CA ARG A 40 17.53 -16.93 0.09
C ARG A 40 16.54 -15.88 -0.40
N MET A 41 16.07 -14.99 0.49
CA MET A 41 15.16 -13.91 0.12
C MET A 41 15.81 -12.94 -0.86
N ARG A 42 17.04 -12.49 -0.59
CA ARG A 42 17.77 -11.57 -1.49
C ARG A 42 17.99 -12.19 -2.87
N ALA A 43 18.38 -13.46 -2.94
CA ALA A 43 18.54 -14.18 -4.20
C ALA A 43 17.23 -14.20 -4.99
N PHE A 44 16.13 -14.58 -4.34
CA PHE A 44 14.80 -14.61 -4.95
C PHE A 44 14.36 -13.24 -5.47
N LEU A 45 14.53 -12.18 -4.66
CA LEU A 45 14.15 -10.82 -5.05
C LEU A 45 15.00 -10.31 -6.24
N THR A 46 16.28 -10.68 -6.29
CA THR A 46 17.17 -10.29 -7.39
C THR A 46 16.81 -11.00 -8.69
N GLU A 47 16.50 -12.30 -8.61
CA GLU A 47 16.08 -13.12 -9.73
C GLU A 47 14.75 -12.64 -10.33
N HIS A 48 13.78 -12.28 -9.48
CA HIS A 48 12.41 -11.95 -9.90
C HIS A 48 12.11 -10.44 -9.88
N ARG A 49 13.11 -9.56 -9.88
CA ARG A 49 12.96 -8.10 -9.68
C ARG A 49 11.86 -7.42 -10.52
N ASN A 50 11.63 -7.89 -11.75
CA ASN A 50 10.65 -7.32 -12.68
C ASN A 50 9.29 -8.06 -12.67
N SER A 51 9.20 -9.20 -11.98
CA SER A 51 8.04 -10.09 -11.98
C SER A 51 7.57 -10.46 -10.56
N LEU A 52 7.97 -9.72 -9.54
CA LEU A 52 7.58 -9.97 -8.14
C LEU A 52 6.07 -10.06 -7.93
N HIS A 53 5.31 -9.28 -8.70
CA HIS A 53 3.84 -9.29 -8.67
C HIS A 53 3.21 -10.64 -9.08
N LEU A 54 3.95 -11.53 -9.74
CA LEU A 54 3.51 -12.88 -10.08
C LEU A 54 3.78 -13.91 -8.96
N HIS A 55 4.58 -13.55 -7.95
CA HIS A 55 5.06 -14.45 -6.91
C HIS A 55 4.49 -14.15 -5.53
N ILE A 56 3.25 -13.66 -5.48
CA ILE A 56 2.59 -13.22 -4.24
C ILE A 56 2.51 -14.34 -3.20
N ALA A 57 2.27 -15.58 -3.62
CA ALA A 57 2.20 -16.72 -2.71
C ALA A 57 3.54 -16.96 -2.00
N GLN A 58 4.65 -16.90 -2.73
CA GLN A 58 6.00 -17.05 -2.18
C GLN A 58 6.36 -15.87 -1.26
N LEU A 59 6.00 -14.65 -1.65
CA LEU A 59 6.21 -13.46 -0.82
C LEU A 59 5.42 -13.54 0.50
N ARG A 60 4.17 -14.03 0.46
CA ARG A 60 3.37 -14.30 1.67
C ARG A 60 3.99 -15.39 2.53
N GLN A 61 4.50 -16.47 1.93
CA GLN A 61 5.19 -17.54 2.64
C GLN A 61 6.46 -17.04 3.34
N PHE A 62 7.22 -16.15 2.69
CA PHE A 62 8.37 -15.49 3.29
C PHE A 62 7.96 -14.64 4.49
N ALA A 63 6.91 -13.84 4.35
CA ALA A 63 6.41 -12.98 5.42
C ALA A 63 5.80 -13.77 6.60
N SER A 64 5.11 -14.89 6.36
CA SER A 64 4.50 -15.71 7.43
C SER A 64 5.46 -16.73 8.06
N SER A 65 6.64 -16.95 7.46
CA SER A 65 7.64 -17.87 8.01
C SER A 65 8.28 -17.31 9.30
N PRO A 66 8.77 -18.16 10.23
CA PRO A 66 9.33 -17.72 11.52
C PRO A 66 10.39 -16.62 11.38
N GLY A 67 10.19 -15.49 12.07
CA GLY A 67 11.04 -14.29 11.97
C GLY A 67 10.75 -13.38 10.77
N GLY A 68 9.64 -13.62 10.06
CA GLY A 68 9.08 -12.70 9.07
C GLY A 68 10.02 -12.31 7.93
N LEU A 69 9.83 -11.10 7.42
CA LEU A 69 10.81 -10.44 6.56
C LEU A 69 11.92 -9.89 7.45
N VAL A 70 13.15 -10.38 7.26
CA VAL A 70 14.22 -10.21 8.26
C VAL A 70 14.80 -8.79 8.27
N LEU A 71 14.93 -8.14 7.11
CA LEU A 71 15.58 -6.84 6.95
C LEU A 71 14.64 -5.79 6.34
N ASP A 72 14.84 -4.52 6.73
CA ASP A 72 14.07 -3.39 6.22
C ASP A 72 14.22 -3.20 4.71
N GLU A 73 15.40 -3.43 4.15
CA GLU A 73 15.62 -3.43 2.69
C GLU A 73 14.76 -4.48 1.95
N ILE A 74 14.49 -5.62 2.57
CA ILE A 74 13.62 -6.66 2.00
C ILE A 74 12.16 -6.20 2.14
N ARG A 75 11.77 -5.69 3.31
CA ARG A 75 10.43 -5.14 3.56
C ARG A 75 10.09 -4.00 2.60
N ALA A 76 11.07 -3.13 2.31
CA ALA A 76 10.96 -2.02 1.38
C ALA A 76 10.59 -2.44 -0.04
N ILE A 77 11.00 -3.64 -0.44
CA ILE A 77 10.66 -4.23 -1.74
C ILE A 77 9.33 -5.00 -1.67
N VAL A 78 9.13 -5.78 -0.61
CA VAL A 78 8.03 -6.75 -0.52
C VAL A 78 6.70 -6.12 -0.10
N TRP A 79 6.69 -5.21 0.88
CA TRP A 79 5.46 -4.61 1.40
C TRP A 79 4.65 -3.87 0.33
N PRO A 80 5.22 -3.04 -0.56
CA PRO A 80 4.45 -2.38 -1.61
C PRO A 80 3.80 -3.37 -2.59
N VAL A 81 4.46 -4.49 -2.86
CA VAL A 81 3.93 -5.55 -3.74
C VAL A 81 2.74 -6.23 -3.06
N LEU A 82 2.89 -6.63 -1.80
CA LEU A 82 1.82 -7.27 -1.03
C LEU A 82 0.63 -6.34 -0.78
N ALA A 83 0.88 -5.06 -0.50
CA ALA A 83 -0.16 -4.06 -0.28
C ALA A 83 -1.03 -3.85 -1.53
N ASN A 84 -0.44 -3.88 -2.73
CA ASN A 84 -1.22 -3.77 -3.98
C ASN A 84 -2.17 -4.97 -4.18
N CYS A 85 -1.85 -6.14 -3.63
CA CYS A 85 -2.72 -7.32 -3.74
C CYS A 85 -3.97 -7.24 -2.87
N LEU A 86 -3.99 -6.35 -1.85
CA LEU A 86 -5.17 -6.16 -1.00
C LEU A 86 -6.40 -5.76 -1.80
N VAL A 87 -6.19 -4.97 -2.86
CA VAL A 87 -7.26 -4.57 -3.80
C VAL A 87 -7.91 -5.82 -4.39
N ALA A 88 -7.11 -6.75 -4.91
CA ALA A 88 -7.61 -7.97 -5.55
C ALA A 88 -8.33 -8.91 -4.57
N ASP A 89 -7.84 -9.02 -3.33
CA ASP A 89 -8.45 -9.88 -2.32
C ASP A 89 -9.83 -9.38 -1.90
N THR A 90 -10.04 -8.07 -1.77
CA THR A 90 -11.34 -7.51 -1.39
C THR A 90 -12.46 -7.78 -2.41
N PHE A 91 -12.14 -8.00 -3.68
CA PHE A 91 -13.13 -8.37 -4.70
C PHE A 91 -13.48 -9.87 -4.66
N ARG A 92 -12.56 -10.74 -4.23
CA ARG A 92 -12.78 -12.20 -4.18
C ARG A 92 -13.72 -12.62 -3.04
N ASP A 93 -13.71 -11.88 -1.94
CA ASP A 93 -14.58 -12.16 -0.77
C ASP A 93 -16.04 -11.71 -0.97
N GLN A 94 -16.32 -10.84 -1.94
CA GLN A 94 -17.71 -10.42 -2.25
C GLN A 94 -18.46 -11.42 -3.13
N ASP A 95 -17.76 -12.15 -4.01
CA ASP A 95 -18.37 -13.14 -4.92
C ASP A 95 -18.63 -14.50 -4.24
N SER A 96 -18.09 -14.74 -3.05
CA SER A 96 -18.25 -16.00 -2.31
C SER A 96 -19.36 -15.95 -1.25
N GLY A 97 -20.09 -14.85 -1.15
CA GLY A 97 -21.07 -14.56 -0.11
C GLY A 97 -22.53 -14.50 -0.56
N SER A 98 -22.96 -15.17 -1.64
CA SER A 98 -24.41 -15.32 -1.94
C SER A 98 -24.70 -16.41 -2.98
N THR A 99 -24.72 -17.69 -2.58
CA THR A 99 -25.48 -18.73 -3.31
C THR A 99 -26.11 -19.74 -2.34
N THR A 100 -27.11 -19.30 -1.58
CA THR A 100 -28.16 -20.21 -1.11
C THR A 100 -29.49 -19.57 -1.48
N SER A 101 -29.92 -19.79 -2.72
CA SER A 101 -31.31 -19.59 -3.09
C SER A 101 -31.74 -20.80 -3.90
N ASP A 102 -32.36 -21.74 -3.19
CA ASP A 102 -33.22 -22.76 -3.76
C ASP A 102 -34.28 -22.09 -4.62
N SER A 103 -34.42 -22.54 -5.85
CA SER A 103 -35.69 -22.45 -6.56
C SER A 103 -35.84 -23.70 -7.42
N ASP A 104 -36.35 -24.74 -6.79
CA ASP A 104 -37.18 -25.73 -7.45
C ASP A 104 -38.40 -25.00 -8.04
N PHE A 105 -38.45 -24.91 -9.36
CA PHE A 105 -39.67 -24.56 -10.08
C PHE A 105 -39.78 -25.45 -11.32
N GLU A 106 -40.76 -26.34 -11.25
CA GLU A 106 -41.14 -27.31 -12.27
C GLU A 106 -41.36 -26.65 -13.64
N SER A 107 -40.63 -27.14 -14.65
CA SER A 107 -40.93 -26.83 -16.04
C SER A 107 -42.16 -27.62 -16.51
N ALA A 108 -43.33 -26.99 -16.44
CA ALA A 108 -44.51 -27.44 -17.17
C ALA A 108 -44.48 -26.88 -18.61
N GLN A 109 -44.61 -27.77 -19.58
CA GLN A 109 -44.90 -27.44 -20.98
C GLN A 109 -46.34 -26.91 -21.12
N SER A 110 -46.60 -25.95 -22.02
CA SER A 110 -47.53 -26.13 -23.15
C SER A 110 -47.83 -24.85 -23.97
N ASN A 111 -47.92 -25.06 -25.29
CA ASN A 111 -48.81 -24.51 -26.32
C ASN A 111 -48.92 -23.01 -26.70
N PHE A 112 -48.42 -22.73 -27.91
CA PHE A 112 -49.02 -22.07 -29.08
C PHE A 112 -50.24 -21.14 -28.90
N SER A 113 -50.10 -19.90 -29.37
CA SER A 113 -51.04 -19.26 -30.31
C SER A 113 -50.36 -18.08 -31.02
N ASP A 114 -50.49 -18.08 -32.36
CA ASP A 114 -50.27 -16.99 -33.30
C ASP A 114 -50.98 -15.69 -32.88
N GLU A 115 -50.48 -14.54 -33.37
CA GLU A 115 -51.26 -13.49 -34.05
C GLU A 115 -50.33 -12.30 -34.44
N ALA A 116 -50.09 -12.22 -35.75
CA ALA A 116 -49.93 -11.07 -36.66
C ALA A 116 -49.40 -9.68 -36.21
N GLU A 117 -48.28 -9.31 -36.85
CA GLU A 117 -47.93 -8.04 -37.52
C GLU A 117 -48.62 -6.71 -37.15
N LYS A 118 -47.79 -5.67 -36.95
CA LYS A 118 -47.87 -4.41 -37.71
C LYS A 118 -46.57 -3.59 -37.64
N ASP A 119 -46.02 -3.34 -38.83
CA ASP A 119 -44.98 -2.36 -39.16
C ASP A 119 -45.36 -0.93 -38.78
N GLU A 120 -44.36 -0.13 -38.39
CA GLU A 120 -43.98 1.15 -39.02
C GLU A 120 -42.91 1.89 -38.20
N SER A 121 -41.72 2.11 -38.77
CA SER A 121 -40.84 3.23 -38.42
C SER A 121 -39.83 3.49 -39.55
N PRO A 122 -39.77 4.72 -40.12
CA PRO A 122 -38.90 5.02 -41.24
C PRO A 122 -37.48 5.39 -40.77
N GLY A 123 -36.50 4.96 -41.56
CA GLY A 123 -35.09 5.24 -41.36
C GLY A 123 -34.73 6.72 -41.40
N SER A 124 -33.74 7.09 -40.60
CA SER A 124 -32.96 8.30 -40.80
C SER A 124 -31.47 7.95 -40.67
N SER A 125 -30.84 7.72 -41.82
CA SER A 125 -29.41 7.65 -41.97
C SER A 125 -28.80 9.01 -41.62
N ARG A 126 -28.32 9.18 -40.38
CA ARG A 126 -27.46 10.31 -40.02
C ARG A 126 -26.02 9.84 -40.01
N SER A 127 -25.37 9.96 -41.16
CA SER A 127 -23.92 9.98 -41.28
C SER A 127 -23.41 11.19 -40.49
N THR A 128 -23.02 11.00 -39.24
CA THR A 128 -22.25 11.99 -38.48
C THR A 128 -20.83 11.97 -39.01
N VAL A 129 -20.53 12.92 -39.88
CA VAL A 129 -19.16 13.40 -40.12
C VAL A 129 -18.63 13.84 -38.76
N VAL A 130 -17.67 13.09 -38.21
CA VAL A 130 -16.94 13.51 -37.01
C VAL A 130 -15.99 14.62 -37.48
N GLU A 131 -16.39 15.88 -37.30
CA GLU A 131 -15.46 17.00 -37.45
C GLU A 131 -14.25 16.74 -36.55
N ALA A 132 -13.06 16.73 -37.14
CA ALA A 132 -11.82 16.50 -36.41
C ALA A 132 -11.60 17.67 -35.44
N VAL A 133 -11.72 17.40 -34.14
CA VAL A 133 -11.51 18.38 -33.07
C VAL A 133 -10.16 19.06 -33.24
N THR A 134 -10.16 20.38 -33.46
CA THR A 134 -8.94 21.15 -33.73
C THR A 134 -8.19 21.47 -32.42
N LEU A 135 -6.92 21.85 -32.52
CA LEU A 135 -6.12 22.22 -31.35
C LEU A 135 -6.71 23.45 -30.62
N ASP A 136 -7.29 24.39 -31.36
CA ASP A 136 -7.91 25.59 -30.80
C ASP A 136 -9.20 25.25 -30.05
N ASP A 137 -9.97 24.26 -30.51
CA ASP A 137 -11.12 23.74 -29.77
C ASP A 137 -10.70 23.10 -28.44
N LEU A 138 -9.59 22.36 -28.43
CA LEU A 138 -9.03 21.76 -27.21
C LEU A 138 -8.54 22.83 -26.23
N LYS A 139 -7.91 23.90 -26.70
CA LYS A 139 -7.50 25.03 -25.86
C LYS A 139 -8.68 25.74 -25.20
N GLY A 140 -9.85 25.71 -25.82
CA GLY A 140 -11.11 26.21 -25.25
C GLY A 140 -11.73 25.29 -24.19
N HIS A 141 -11.21 24.09 -23.97
CA HIS A 141 -11.74 23.16 -22.98
C HIS A 141 -11.48 23.67 -21.55
N GLY A 142 -12.49 23.59 -20.68
CA GLY A 142 -12.43 24.15 -19.31
C GLY A 142 -11.29 23.61 -18.45
N GLU A 143 -10.79 22.41 -18.74
CA GLU A 143 -9.71 21.75 -18.01
C GLU A 143 -8.31 22.01 -18.60
N TRP A 144 -8.18 22.76 -19.72
CA TRP A 144 -6.90 22.94 -20.42
C TRP A 144 -5.79 23.47 -19.51
N ASN A 145 -6.04 24.61 -18.84
CA ASN A 145 -5.05 25.26 -17.99
C ASN A 145 -4.63 24.38 -16.81
N GLN A 146 -5.55 23.59 -16.27
CA GLN A 146 -5.29 22.69 -15.16
C GLN A 146 -4.42 21.52 -15.61
N VAL A 147 -4.75 20.90 -16.74
CA VAL A 147 -3.94 19.85 -17.37
C VAL A 147 -2.54 20.37 -17.70
N GLU A 148 -2.43 21.55 -18.29
CA GLU A 148 -1.15 22.16 -18.63
C GLU A 148 -0.25 22.32 -17.40
N MET A 149 -0.80 22.85 -16.31
CA MET A 149 -0.06 23.04 -15.07
C MET A 149 0.39 21.71 -14.43
N ASP A 150 -0.46 20.68 -14.46
CA ASP A 150 -0.17 19.37 -13.89
C ASP A 150 0.86 18.58 -14.70
N VAL A 151 0.79 18.66 -16.04
CA VAL A 151 1.82 18.10 -16.92
C VAL A 151 3.15 18.80 -16.68
N HIS A 152 3.16 20.13 -16.51
CA HIS A 152 4.39 20.89 -16.26
C HIS A 152 5.02 20.50 -14.91
N ARG A 153 4.21 20.37 -13.85
CA ARG A 153 4.67 19.87 -12.53
C ARG A 153 5.21 18.45 -12.61
N THR A 154 4.57 17.57 -13.38
CA THR A 154 5.01 16.19 -13.58
C THR A 154 6.35 16.17 -14.32
N LEU A 155 6.45 16.89 -15.42
CA LEU A 155 7.64 17.01 -16.24
C LEU A 155 8.76 17.75 -15.52
N ALA A 156 8.52 18.52 -14.46
CA ALA A 156 9.60 19.09 -13.65
C ALA A 156 10.33 18.03 -12.81
N ARG A 157 9.65 16.92 -12.45
CA ARG A 157 10.18 15.88 -11.55
C ARG A 157 10.57 14.60 -12.29
N PHE A 158 9.92 14.30 -13.40
CA PHE A 158 10.10 13.05 -14.13
C PHE A 158 9.93 13.26 -15.64
N PRO A 159 10.79 12.70 -16.51
CA PRO A 159 12.01 11.92 -16.24
C PRO A 159 13.18 12.79 -15.71
N PRO A 160 14.10 12.27 -14.88
CA PRO A 160 15.19 13.07 -14.30
C PRO A 160 16.30 13.46 -15.29
N ASN A 161 16.38 12.82 -16.47
CA ASN A 161 17.50 12.97 -17.43
C ASN A 161 17.06 13.50 -18.80
N ILE A 162 16.15 14.48 -18.83
CA ILE A 162 15.77 15.14 -20.10
C ILE A 162 16.02 16.65 -20.03
N SER A 163 16.39 17.21 -21.16
CA SER A 163 16.65 18.65 -21.32
C SER A 163 15.35 19.47 -21.22
N GLU A 164 15.46 20.75 -20.89
CA GLU A 164 14.32 21.65 -20.77
C GLU A 164 13.54 21.80 -22.09
N SER A 165 14.23 21.78 -23.23
CA SER A 165 13.59 21.76 -24.55
C SER A 165 12.78 20.48 -24.80
N GLN A 166 13.28 19.32 -24.36
CA GLN A 166 12.52 18.06 -24.43
C GLN A 166 11.32 18.05 -23.50
N ARG A 167 11.42 18.68 -22.31
CA ARG A 167 10.27 18.87 -21.41
C ARG A 167 9.20 19.73 -22.08
N SER A 168 9.59 20.81 -22.76
CA SER A 168 8.66 21.67 -23.50
C SER A 168 7.95 20.92 -24.63
N LEU A 169 8.67 20.08 -25.39
CA LEU A 169 8.05 19.26 -26.44
C LEU A 169 7.05 18.25 -25.86
N LEU A 170 7.41 17.56 -24.78
CA LEU A 170 6.49 16.63 -24.10
C LEU A 170 5.26 17.35 -23.54
N GLN A 171 5.44 18.57 -23.03
CA GLN A 171 4.33 19.41 -22.59
C GLN A 171 3.37 19.72 -23.76
N GLU A 172 3.91 20.16 -24.90
CA GLU A 172 3.15 20.47 -26.12
C GLU A 172 2.40 19.26 -26.68
N GLU A 173 2.90 18.04 -26.45
CA GLU A 173 2.24 16.80 -26.89
C GLU A 173 1.22 16.26 -25.86
N LEU A 174 1.57 16.24 -24.58
CA LEU A 174 0.79 15.57 -23.53
C LEU A 174 -0.46 16.37 -23.15
N THR A 175 -0.36 17.71 -23.04
CA THR A 175 -1.49 18.56 -22.67
C THR A 175 -2.68 18.41 -23.63
N PRO A 176 -2.54 18.60 -24.96
CA PRO A 176 -3.66 18.44 -25.87
C PRO A 176 -4.13 16.99 -25.98
N LEU A 177 -3.26 16.00 -25.78
CA LEU A 177 -3.65 14.57 -25.77
C LEU A 177 -4.60 14.27 -24.61
N ILE A 178 -4.24 14.69 -23.39
CA ILE A 178 -5.07 14.50 -22.19
C ILE A 178 -6.39 15.24 -22.33
N VAL A 179 -6.36 16.49 -22.80
CA VAL A 179 -7.58 17.28 -23.02
C VAL A 179 -8.48 16.65 -24.09
N ARG A 180 -7.90 16.07 -25.15
CA ARG A 180 -8.67 15.33 -26.17
C ARG A 180 -9.36 14.09 -25.58
N ILE A 181 -8.70 13.37 -24.67
CA ILE A 181 -9.33 12.23 -23.98
C ILE A 181 -10.50 12.70 -23.11
N LEU A 182 -10.34 13.79 -22.36
CA LEU A 182 -11.40 14.39 -21.54
C LEU A 182 -12.59 14.84 -22.40
N TRP A 183 -12.29 15.45 -23.56
CA TRP A 183 -13.29 15.86 -24.55
C TRP A 183 -14.09 14.66 -25.10
N CYS A 184 -13.41 13.58 -25.48
CA CYS A 184 -14.04 12.37 -26.01
C CYS A 184 -14.83 11.60 -24.95
N CYS A 185 -14.55 11.80 -23.66
CA CYS A 185 -15.17 11.06 -22.59
C CYS A 185 -15.79 11.99 -21.53
N PRO A 186 -16.99 12.56 -21.77
CA PRO A 186 -17.63 13.56 -20.90
C PRO A 186 -17.94 13.08 -19.47
N ARG A 187 -17.83 11.77 -19.21
CA ARG A 187 -17.98 11.17 -17.88
C ARG A 187 -16.73 11.32 -17.01
N PHE A 188 -15.57 11.60 -17.61
CA PHE A 188 -14.34 11.89 -16.88
C PHE A 188 -14.20 13.39 -16.68
N ARG A 189 -14.20 13.83 -15.42
CA ARG A 189 -13.77 15.18 -15.06
C ARG A 189 -12.28 15.14 -14.76
N TYR A 190 -11.55 16.16 -15.20
CA TYR A 190 -10.16 16.31 -14.79
C TYR A 190 -10.16 16.82 -13.35
N TYR A 191 -10.03 15.90 -12.41
CA TYR A 191 -9.93 16.27 -11.01
C TYR A 191 -8.53 16.77 -10.75
N GLN A 192 -8.41 18.08 -10.55
CA GLN A 192 -7.28 18.67 -9.85
C GLN A 192 -7.15 17.94 -8.51
N VAL A 193 -6.09 17.16 -8.34
CA VAL A 193 -5.61 16.86 -7.00
C VAL A 193 -4.92 18.14 -6.57
N GLU A 194 -5.66 19.09 -6.01
CA GLU A 194 -5.01 20.11 -5.17
C GLU A 194 -4.24 19.29 -4.15
N ALA A 195 -2.91 19.35 -4.24
CA ALA A 195 -2.08 18.68 -3.26
C ALA A 195 -2.50 19.28 -1.91
N VAL A 196 -3.16 18.46 -1.09
CA VAL A 196 -3.71 18.88 0.20
C VAL A 196 -2.59 19.60 0.94
N THR A 197 -2.79 20.88 1.23
CA THR A 197 -1.73 21.68 1.83
C THR A 197 -1.55 21.28 3.28
N LEU A 198 -0.38 21.58 3.87
CA LEU A 198 -0.15 21.31 5.28
C LEU A 198 -1.19 22.02 6.18
N ASP A 199 -1.63 23.21 5.78
CA ASP A 199 -2.63 23.98 6.53
C ASP A 199 -4.01 23.33 6.44
N ASP A 200 -4.37 22.74 5.29
CA ASP A 200 -5.59 21.94 5.16
C ASP A 200 -5.56 20.71 6.08
N LEU A 201 -4.41 20.02 6.15
CA LEU A 201 -4.21 18.87 7.04
C LEU A 201 -4.33 19.29 8.51
N LYS A 202 -3.76 20.43 8.89
CA LYS A 202 -3.89 20.97 10.26
C LYS A 202 -5.34 21.27 10.64
N GLY A 203 -6.18 21.61 9.65
CA GLY A 203 -7.62 21.79 9.83
C GLY A 203 -8.40 20.48 10.04
N HIS A 204 -7.79 19.32 9.83
CA HIS A 204 -8.46 18.03 9.98
C HIS A 204 -8.83 17.75 11.45
N GLY A 205 -10.05 17.26 11.69
CA GLY A 205 -10.59 17.08 13.05
C GLY A 205 -9.77 16.12 13.94
N GLU A 206 -9.01 15.22 13.34
CA GLU A 206 -8.16 14.25 14.05
C GLU A 206 -6.70 14.73 14.23
N TRP A 207 -6.31 15.90 13.70
CA TRP A 207 -4.93 16.39 13.72
C TRP A 207 -4.32 16.40 15.14
N ASN A 208 -4.99 17.09 16.08
CA ASN A 208 -4.47 17.26 17.44
C ASN A 208 -4.29 15.92 18.18
N GLN A 209 -5.19 14.96 17.92
CA GLN A 209 -5.11 13.63 18.49
C GLN A 209 -3.89 12.87 17.94
N VAL A 210 -3.73 12.89 16.61
CA VAL A 210 -2.59 12.25 15.92
C VAL A 210 -1.27 12.86 16.39
N GLU A 211 -1.15 14.18 16.42
CA GLU A 211 0.05 14.88 16.86
C GLU A 211 0.45 14.48 18.29
N MET A 212 -0.53 14.42 19.21
CA MET A 212 -0.27 14.03 20.59
C MET A 212 0.18 12.58 20.72
N ASP A 213 -0.43 11.65 19.96
CA ASP A 213 -0.03 10.25 19.94
C ASP A 213 1.39 10.08 19.36
N VAL A 214 1.68 10.74 18.24
CA VAL A 214 3.01 10.75 17.62
C VAL A 214 4.07 11.27 18.60
N HIS A 215 3.80 12.40 19.27
CA HIS A 215 4.70 12.94 20.29
C HIS A 215 4.95 11.94 21.42
N ARG A 216 3.90 11.28 21.94
CA ARG A 216 4.03 10.26 22.99
C ARG A 216 4.85 9.05 22.54
N THR A 217 4.68 8.58 21.32
CA THR A 217 5.46 7.47 20.75
C THR A 217 6.90 7.88 20.55
N LEU A 218 7.15 9.03 19.91
CA LEU A 218 8.50 9.53 19.69
C LEU A 218 9.22 9.86 20.99
N ALA A 219 8.56 10.25 22.08
CA ALA A 219 9.21 10.44 23.38
C ALA A 219 9.80 9.13 23.96
N ARG A 220 9.27 7.97 23.56
CA ARG A 220 9.70 6.64 24.03
C ARG A 220 10.71 5.95 23.10
N PHE A 221 10.97 6.52 21.92
CA PHE A 221 11.96 5.98 21.00
C PHE A 221 13.36 5.93 21.62
N PRO A 222 14.18 4.92 21.29
CA PRO A 222 15.43 4.62 21.96
C PRO A 222 16.35 5.86 22.09
N PRO A 223 17.17 5.93 23.16
CA PRO A 223 17.88 7.15 23.57
C PRO A 223 18.92 7.67 22.56
N ASN A 224 19.20 6.92 21.49
CA ASN A 224 20.23 7.24 20.51
C ASN A 224 19.76 8.18 19.38
N ILE A 225 18.47 8.54 19.34
CA ILE A 225 17.99 9.53 18.37
C ILE A 225 18.02 10.93 18.99
N SER A 226 18.60 11.87 18.25
CA SER A 226 18.66 13.28 18.63
C SER A 226 17.27 13.91 18.67
N GLU A 227 17.11 14.97 19.46
CA GLU A 227 15.85 15.73 19.53
C GLU A 227 15.47 16.33 18.16
N SER A 228 16.47 16.77 17.37
CA SER A 228 16.26 17.22 16.00
C SER A 228 15.70 16.14 15.08
N GLN A 229 16.15 14.89 15.22
CA GLN A 229 15.61 13.76 14.44
C GLN A 229 14.18 13.41 14.87
N ARG A 230 13.86 13.55 16.17
CA ARG A 230 12.49 13.38 16.67
C ARG A 230 11.56 14.44 16.07
N SER A 231 12.01 15.71 16.02
CA SER A 231 11.24 16.80 15.40
C SER A 231 10.97 16.53 13.93
N LEU A 232 12.00 16.14 13.16
CA LEU A 232 11.85 15.82 11.74
C LEU A 232 10.86 14.66 11.52
N LEU A 233 10.97 13.58 12.30
CA LEU A 233 10.02 12.46 12.23
C LEU A 233 8.60 12.88 12.59
N GLN A 234 8.42 13.81 13.54
CA GLN A 234 7.11 14.34 13.89
C GLN A 234 6.52 15.17 12.74
N GLU A 235 7.33 16.03 12.13
CA GLU A 235 6.97 16.85 10.96
C GLU A 235 6.62 16.02 9.72
N GLU A 236 7.17 14.80 9.58
CA GLU A 236 6.82 13.88 8.50
C GLU A 236 5.63 12.97 8.83
N LEU A 237 5.58 12.41 10.05
CA LEU A 237 4.62 11.37 10.42
C LEU A 237 3.21 11.91 10.63
N THR A 238 3.05 13.06 11.30
CA THR A 238 1.71 13.61 11.55
C THR A 238 1.00 13.96 10.24
N PRO A 239 1.61 14.70 9.28
CA PRO A 239 0.98 14.95 7.99
C PRO A 239 0.76 13.68 7.15
N LEU A 240 1.64 12.69 7.26
CA LEU A 240 1.46 11.39 6.59
C LEU A 240 0.17 10.69 7.06
N ILE A 241 -0.02 10.57 8.38
CA ILE A 241 -1.21 9.94 8.95
C ILE A 241 -2.46 10.72 8.55
N VAL A 242 -2.44 12.05 8.68
CA VAL A 242 -3.60 12.88 8.37
C VAL A 242 -3.94 12.85 6.87
N ARG A 243 -2.95 12.79 5.96
CA ARG A 243 -3.20 12.57 4.53
C ARG A 243 -3.93 11.26 4.26
N ILE A 244 -3.52 10.18 4.93
CA ILE A 244 -4.19 8.88 4.80
C ILE A 244 -5.65 8.97 5.24
N LEU A 245 -5.91 9.60 6.40
CA LEU A 245 -7.27 9.82 6.92
C LEU A 245 -8.11 10.68 5.97
N TRP A 246 -7.53 11.78 5.47
CA TRP A 246 -8.18 12.68 4.51
C TRP A 246 -8.61 11.94 3.23
N CYS A 247 -7.72 11.12 2.67
CA CYS A 247 -7.99 10.34 1.46
C CYS A 247 -8.91 9.12 1.71
N CYS A 248 -9.20 8.80 2.98
CA CYS A 248 -10.01 7.64 3.37
C CYS A 248 -11.11 8.06 4.37
N PRO A 249 -12.16 8.81 3.96
CA PRO A 249 -13.17 9.35 4.89
C PRO A 249 -13.95 8.32 5.71
N ARG A 250 -13.92 7.04 5.30
CA ARG A 250 -14.56 5.93 6.01
C ARG A 250 -13.66 5.30 7.08
N PHE A 251 -12.36 5.59 7.03
CA PHE A 251 -11.37 5.10 7.98
C PHE A 251 -11.17 6.16 9.07
N ARG A 252 -11.47 5.79 10.31
CA ARG A 252 -11.31 6.67 11.47
C ARG A 252 -10.00 6.35 12.17
N TYR A 253 -9.34 7.37 12.69
CA TYR A 253 -8.14 7.18 13.46
C TYR A 253 -8.42 6.35 14.72
N TYR A 254 -7.54 5.40 15.01
CA TYR A 254 -7.56 4.61 16.23
C TYR A 254 -6.19 4.66 16.91
N GLN A 255 -6.18 4.56 18.24
CA GLN A 255 -4.95 4.59 19.02
C GLN A 255 -4.07 3.37 18.66
N GLY A 256 -2.87 3.65 18.13
CA GLY A 256 -1.92 2.66 17.62
C GLY A 256 -1.73 2.71 16.10
N PHE A 257 -2.59 3.41 15.36
CA PHE A 257 -2.37 3.59 13.91
C PHE A 257 -1.07 4.36 13.60
N HIS A 258 -0.68 5.28 14.48
CA HIS A 258 0.60 5.99 14.38
C HIS A 258 1.82 5.05 14.43
N ASP A 259 1.77 3.96 15.20
CA ASP A 259 2.87 2.98 15.26
C ASP A 259 3.00 2.22 13.93
N VAL A 260 1.86 1.92 13.29
CA VAL A 260 1.84 1.33 11.94
C VAL A 260 2.47 2.29 10.93
N CYS A 261 2.00 3.54 10.89
CA CYS A 261 2.52 4.54 9.95
C CYS A 261 3.99 4.88 10.22
N LEU A 262 4.44 4.89 11.47
CA LEU A 262 5.83 5.10 11.82
C LEU A 262 6.71 3.96 11.33
N THR A 263 6.25 2.71 11.48
CA THR A 263 6.95 1.54 10.94
C THR A 263 7.04 1.63 9.41
N LEU A 264 5.96 2.00 8.73
CA LEU A 264 5.98 2.21 7.28
C LEU A 264 6.94 3.33 6.89
N LEU A 265 6.93 4.46 7.59
CA LEU A 265 7.79 5.61 7.30
C LEU A 265 9.27 5.25 7.43
N LEU A 266 9.66 4.56 8.51
CA LEU A 266 11.05 4.18 8.77
C LEU A 266 11.58 3.18 7.74
N VAL A 267 10.71 2.31 7.19
CA VAL A 267 11.12 1.25 6.26
C VAL A 267 10.99 1.68 4.80
N LEU A 268 9.94 2.43 4.45
CA LEU A 268 9.57 2.74 3.07
C LEU A 268 9.89 4.19 2.65
N GLY A 269 10.11 5.09 3.61
CA GLY A 269 10.12 6.52 3.36
C GLY A 269 8.72 7.09 3.04
N VAL A 270 8.60 8.42 3.02
CA VAL A 270 7.32 9.14 2.99
C VAL A 270 6.40 8.71 1.84
N GLU A 271 6.89 8.74 0.60
CA GLU A 271 6.09 8.48 -0.61
C GLU A 271 5.52 7.05 -0.64
N SER A 272 6.37 6.05 -0.37
CA SER A 272 5.93 4.64 -0.38
C SER A 272 5.12 4.30 0.87
N ALA A 273 5.42 4.90 2.02
CA ALA A 273 4.63 4.74 3.24
C ALA A 273 3.22 5.29 3.06
N GLU A 274 3.05 6.46 2.42
CA GLU A 274 1.73 7.02 2.12
C GLU A 274 0.93 6.07 1.24
N ARG A 275 1.52 5.62 0.14
CA ARG A 275 0.85 4.69 -0.79
C ARG A 275 0.43 3.39 -0.11
N VAL A 276 1.33 2.76 0.65
CA VAL A 276 1.03 1.51 1.37
C VAL A 276 0.00 1.76 2.48
N GLY A 277 0.13 2.85 3.23
CA GLY A 277 -0.81 3.25 4.28
C GLY A 277 -2.23 3.48 3.74
N LEU A 278 -2.37 4.12 2.57
CA LEU A 278 -3.65 4.29 1.89
C LEU A 278 -4.28 2.94 1.51
N LEU A 279 -3.50 2.00 0.99
CA LEU A 279 -3.99 0.67 0.64
C LEU A 279 -4.45 -0.10 1.88
N LEU A 280 -3.70 0.00 2.98
CA LEU A 280 -4.08 -0.60 4.26
C LEU A 280 -5.35 0.03 4.83
N ALA A 281 -5.48 1.36 4.81
CA ALA A 281 -6.68 2.04 5.31
C ALA A 281 -7.94 1.74 4.47
N ARG A 282 -7.79 1.57 3.14
CA ARG A 282 -8.91 1.31 2.23
C ARG A 282 -9.33 -0.16 2.14
N TYR A 283 -8.36 -1.06 2.11
CA TYR A 283 -8.57 -2.47 1.78
C TYR A 283 -8.06 -3.42 2.85
N GLY A 284 -7.31 -2.94 3.83
CA GLY A 284 -6.85 -3.74 4.94
C GLY A 284 -8.05 -4.18 5.77
N ALA A 285 -8.46 -5.44 5.62
CA ALA A 285 -9.21 -6.10 6.67
C ALA A 285 -8.26 -6.19 7.88
N PHE A 286 -8.50 -5.38 8.92
CA PHE A 286 -7.73 -5.41 10.19
C PHE A 286 -7.84 -6.76 10.94
N ASN A 287 -8.30 -7.82 10.29
CA ASN A 287 -8.57 -9.16 10.81
C ASN A 287 -7.51 -10.21 10.39
N GLY A 288 -6.23 -9.82 10.24
CA GLY A 288 -5.12 -10.80 10.18
C GLY A 288 -3.88 -10.40 9.39
N LEU A 289 -4.00 -9.51 8.38
CA LEU A 289 -2.87 -9.12 7.52
C LEU A 289 -1.84 -8.21 8.22
N VAL A 290 -2.26 -7.49 9.26
CA VAL A 290 -1.37 -6.67 10.10
C VAL A 290 -0.28 -7.51 10.76
N TYR A 291 -0.58 -8.77 11.13
CA TYR A 291 0.41 -9.71 11.65
C TYR A 291 1.43 -10.16 10.60
N THR A 292 1.04 -10.24 9.32
CA THR A 292 1.96 -10.65 8.24
C THR A 292 2.83 -9.51 7.74
N LEU A 293 2.42 -8.25 7.96
CA LEU A 293 3.19 -7.07 7.56
C LEU A 293 4.04 -6.52 8.69
N LEU A 294 3.63 -6.64 9.96
CA LEU A 294 4.31 -6.00 11.10
C LEU A 294 5.10 -6.97 12.01
N VAL A 295 5.12 -8.27 11.70
CA VAL A 295 5.95 -9.29 12.39
C VAL A 295 6.94 -9.91 11.41
#